data_AF-A0A8I0L327-F1
#
_entry.id   AF-A0A8I0L327-F1
#
_cell.length_a   1.000
_cell.length_b   1.000
_cell.length_c   1.000
_cell.angle_alpha   90.00
_cell.angle_beta   90.00
_cell.angle_gamma   90.00
#
_symmetry.space_group_name_H-M   'P 1'
#
loop_
_entity.id
_entity.type
_entity.pdbx_description
1 polymer ?
#
loop_
_entity_poly.entity_id
_entity_poly.type
_entity_poly.pdbx_seq_one_letter_code
_entity_poly.pdbx_strand_id
1 'polypeptide(L)' 'MNPYPITSEPAALGKGYSVAFTFDGARLDSQWLPRMPYGRRGRSLLPAYRAARDAFLGKVARYTGQNIAVIDLPAEGVRS' A
#
# COMPACT_ATOMS: atom_id res chain seq x y z
N MET A 1 -3.54 -4.32 -21.68
CA MET A 1 -3.90 -3.90 -20.29
C MET A 1 -4.49 -5.14 -19.61
N ASN A 2 -4.03 -5.52 -18.42
CA ASN A 2 -4.56 -6.69 -17.72
C ASN A 2 -5.99 -6.37 -17.23
N PRO A 3 -7.03 -7.12 -17.63
CA PRO A 3 -8.41 -6.83 -17.22
C PRO A 3 -8.70 -7.22 -15.76
N TYR A 4 -7.80 -7.95 -15.10
CA TYR A 4 -7.99 -8.40 -13.72
C TYR A 4 -7.07 -7.65 -12.75
N PRO A 5 -7.60 -7.18 -11.61
CA PRO A 5 -6.78 -6.55 -10.59
C PRO A 5 -5.80 -7.56 -10.00
N ILE A 6 -4.57 -7.11 -9.75
CA ILE A 6 -3.55 -7.89 -9.08
C ILE A 6 -3.72 -7.63 -7.58
N THR A 7 -3.88 -8.68 -6.78
CA THR A 7 -4.12 -8.58 -5.33
C THR A 7 -3.01 -9.29 -4.56
N SER A 8 -2.63 -8.75 -3.40
CA SER A 8 -1.70 -9.39 -2.49
C SER A 8 -2.42 -10.18 -1.39
N GLU A 9 -1.76 -11.22 -0.88
CA GLU A 9 -2.06 -11.74 0.45
C GLU A 9 -1.85 -10.66 1.53
N PRO A 10 -2.51 -10.74 2.70
CA PRO A 10 -2.28 -9.83 3.80
C PRO A 10 -0.83 -9.90 4.33
N ALA A 11 -0.12 -8.78 4.28
CA ALA A 11 1.22 -8.63 4.84
C ALA A 11 1.15 -8.10 6.28
N ALA A 12 1.80 -8.80 7.22
CA ALA A 12 1.87 -8.36 8.61
C ALA A 12 2.77 -7.11 8.77
N LEU A 13 2.24 -6.08 9.43
CA LEU A 13 2.93 -4.81 9.73
C LEU A 13 3.41 -4.73 11.19
N GLY A 14 3.13 -5.75 11.99
CA GLY A 14 3.40 -5.80 13.42
C GLY A 14 2.28 -5.18 14.27
N LYS A 15 2.36 -5.38 15.59
CA LYS A 15 1.39 -4.88 16.58
C LYS A 15 -0.07 -5.25 16.27
N GLY A 16 -0.28 -6.41 15.63
CA GLY A 16 -1.59 -6.93 15.25
C GLY A 16 -2.20 -6.32 13.99
N TYR A 17 -1.45 -5.55 13.20
CA TYR A 17 -1.92 -5.01 11.93
C TYR A 17 -1.40 -5.82 10.74
N SER A 18 -2.24 -5.96 9.73
CA SER A 18 -1.89 -6.41 8.40
C SER A 18 -2.50 -5.50 7.33
N VAL A 19 -1.94 -5.56 6.12
CA VAL A 19 -2.45 -4.84 4.96
C VAL A 19 -2.42 -5.73 3.73
N ALA A 20 -3.49 -5.71 2.94
CA ALA A 20 -3.53 -6.28 1.60
C ALA A 20 -3.61 -5.14 0.57
N PHE A 21 -3.01 -5.35 -0.60
CA PHE A 21 -2.97 -4.38 -1.68
C PHE A 21 -3.71 -4.90 -2.91
N THR A 22 -4.35 -3.99 -3.64
CA THR A 22 -4.99 -4.29 -4.93
C THR A 22 -4.56 -3.24 -5.94
N PHE A 23 -4.11 -3.68 -7.12
CA PHE A 23 -3.75 -2.80 -8.23
C PHE A 23 -4.59 -3.13 -9.46
N ASP A 24 -5.35 -2.17 -9.97
CA ASP A 24 -6.26 -2.33 -11.12
C ASP A 24 -5.63 -1.92 -12.47
N GLY A 25 -4.35 -1.53 -12.48
CA GLY A 25 -3.68 -0.98 -13.66
C GLY A 25 -3.50 0.53 -13.63
N ALA A 26 -4.24 1.26 -12.78
CA ALA A 26 -4.14 2.71 -12.64
C ALA A 26 -4.06 3.16 -11.17
N ARG A 27 -4.73 2.44 -10.27
CA ARG A 27 -4.89 2.78 -8.86
C ARG A 27 -4.38 1.64 -7.98
N LEU A 28 -3.74 2.04 -6.89
CA LEU A 28 -3.35 1.15 -5.80
C LEU A 28 -4.30 1.39 -4.61
N ASP A 29 -5.08 0.38 -4.27
CA ASP A 29 -5.88 0.35 -3.04
C ASP A 29 -5.20 -0.47 -1.95
N SER A 30 -5.53 -0.15 -0.69
CA SER A 30 -5.04 -0.90 0.46
C SER A 30 -6.15 -1.17 1.47
N GLN A 31 -6.23 -2.41 1.92
CA GLN A 31 -7.17 -2.86 2.95
C GLN A 31 -6.40 -3.19 4.22
N TRP A 32 -6.74 -2.52 5.32
CA TRP A 32 -6.11 -2.71 6.63
C TRP A 32 -6.95 -3.60 7.53
N LEU A 33 -6.31 -4.52 8.24
CA LEU A 33 -6.93 -5.36 9.26
C LEU A 33 -6.11 -5.35 10.55
N PRO A 34 -6.69 -4.95 11.70
CA PRO A 34 -7.96 -4.22 11.84
C PRO A 34 -7.85 -2.83 11.18
N ARG A 35 -8.86 -1.97 11.36
CA ARG A 35 -8.88 -0.62 10.79
C ARG A 35 -7.55 0.12 11.00
N MET A 36 -7.11 0.82 9.96
CA MET A 36 -5.87 1.61 9.96
C MET A 36 -5.75 2.48 11.22
N PRO A 37 -4.63 2.40 11.95
CA PRO A 37 -4.42 3.23 13.11
C PRO A 37 -4.06 4.66 12.73
N TYR A 38 -4.54 5.63 13.50
CA TYR A 38 -4.29 7.05 13.31
C TYR A 38 -3.16 7.57 14.21
N GLY A 39 -2.72 8.81 13.95
CA GLY A 39 -1.77 9.53 14.81
C GLY A 39 -0.38 8.89 14.92
N ARG A 40 0.19 8.89 16.12
CA ARG A 40 1.55 8.36 16.38
C ARG A 40 1.65 6.86 16.07
N ARG A 41 0.59 6.09 16.32
CA ARG A 41 0.55 4.65 16.05
C ARG A 41 0.59 4.37 14.55
N GLY A 42 -0.21 5.08 13.76
CA GLY A 42 -0.16 5.02 12.29
C GLY A 42 1.22 5.38 11.75
N ARG A 43 1.79 6.51 12.22
CA ARG A 43 3.15 6.92 11.84
C ARG A 43 4.21 5.87 12.14
N SER A 44 4.07 5.14 13.26
CA SER A 44 5.02 4.07 13.62
C SER A 44 4.96 2.85 12.69
N LEU A 45 3.87 2.65 11.95
CA LEU A 45 3.71 1.54 11.00
C LEU A 45 4.08 1.92 9.57
N LEU A 46 4.30 3.21 9.27
CA LEU A 46 4.62 3.68 7.91
C LEU A 46 5.85 2.97 7.30
N PRO A 47 6.95 2.71 8.04
CA PRO A 47 8.09 1.99 7.47
C PRO A 47 7.72 0.57 7.02
N ALA A 48 6.99 -0.18 7.86
CA ALA A 48 6.55 -1.54 7.54
C ALA A 48 5.54 -1.53 6.38
N TYR A 49 4.61 -0.58 6.38
CA TYR A 49 3.65 -0.39 5.29
C TYR A 49 4.35 -0.13 3.95
N ARG A 50 5.31 0.80 3.91
CA ARG A 50 6.09 1.12 2.70
C ARG A 50 6.85 -0.10 2.20
N ALA A 51 7.51 -0.84 3.08
CA ALA A 51 8.22 -2.06 2.71
C ALA A 51 7.27 -3.11 2.09
N ALA A 52 6.09 -3.32 2.67
CA ALA A 52 5.09 -4.25 2.14
C ALA A 52 4.53 -3.78 0.79
N ARG A 53 4.25 -2.48 0.66
CA ARG A 53 3.79 -1.84 -0.58
C ARG A 53 4.81 -2.01 -1.70
N ASP A 54 6.06 -1.66 -1.44
CA ASP A 54 7.13 -1.66 -2.45
C ASP A 54 7.43 -3.10 -2.90
N ALA A 55 7.37 -4.09 -1.99
CA ALA A 55 7.45 -5.50 -2.34
C ALA A 55 6.30 -5.96 -3.25
N PHE A 56 5.08 -5.51 -3.00
CA PHE A 56 3.93 -5.79 -3.85
C PHE A 56 4.09 -5.14 -5.23
N LEU A 57 4.41 -3.84 -5.28
CA LEU A 57 4.60 -3.12 -6.54
C LEU A 57 5.77 -3.67 -7.36
N GLY A 58 6.82 -4.19 -6.72
CA GLY A 58 7.88 -4.92 -7.41
C GLY A 58 7.38 -6.17 -8.14
N LYS A 59 6.38 -6.87 -7.58
CA LYS A 59 5.71 -8.00 -8.26
C LYS A 59 4.83 -7.51 -9.41
N VAL A 60 4.07 -6.44 -9.20
CA VAL A 60 3.23 -5.83 -10.24
C VAL A 60 4.07 -5.37 -11.43
N ALA A 61 5.16 -4.65 -11.18
CA ALA A 61 6.09 -4.16 -12.20
C ALA A 61 6.63 -5.31 -13.06
N ARG A 62 7.09 -6.40 -12.43
CA ARG A 62 7.56 -7.60 -13.13
C ARG A 62 6.47 -8.28 -13.94
N TYR A 63 5.25 -8.37 -13.40
CA TYR A 63 4.13 -9.02 -14.07
C TYR A 63 3.61 -8.22 -15.28
N THR A 64 3.62 -6.89 -15.17
CA THR A 64 3.10 -5.98 -16.19
C THR A 64 4.14 -5.55 -17.21
N GLY A 65 5.43 -5.76 -16.93
CA GLY A 65 6.54 -5.24 -17.73
C GLY A 65 6.68 -3.72 -17.65
N GLN A 66 6.15 -3.09 -16.60
CA GLN A 66 6.12 -1.64 -16.42
C GLN A 66 7.01 -1.20 -15.26
N ASN A 67 7.44 0.05 -15.28
CA ASN A 67 8.02 0.72 -14.13
C ASN A 67 6.93 1.46 -13.36
N ILE A 68 6.91 1.31 -12.04
CA ILE A 68 5.96 1.99 -11.16
C ILE A 68 6.73 2.96 -10.27
N ALA A 69 6.38 4.24 -10.35
CA ALA A 69 6.88 5.27 -9.44
C ALA A 69 5.82 5.58 -8.38
N VAL A 70 6.25 5.68 -7.12
CA VAL A 70 5.37 6.05 -6.00
C VAL A 70 5.84 7.37 -5.40
N ILE A 71 4.93 8.32 -5.31
CA ILE A 71 5.18 9.64 -4.75
C ILE A 71 4.30 9.79 -3.50
N ASP A 72 4.92 9.81 -2.33
CA ASP A 72 4.23 10.12 -1.08
C ASP A 72 4.05 11.65 -1.01
N LEU A 73 2.85 12.12 -1.30
CA LEU A 73 2.52 13.54 -1.16
C LEU A 73 2.43 13.89 0.33
N PRO A 74 2.97 15.04 0.76
CA PRO A 74 2.67 15.56 2.09
C PRO A 74 1.16 15.74 2.20
N ALA A 75 0.62 15.53 3.40
CA ALA A 75 -0.76 15.90 3.70
C ALA A 75 -0.87 17.42 3.54
N GLU A 76 -1.24 17.89 2.35
CA GLU A 76 -1.58 19.29 2.13
C GLU A 76 -2.75 19.66 3.06
N GLY A 77 -2.64 20.85 3.66
CA GLY A 77 -3.41 21.26 4.81
C GLY A 77 -4.91 21.07 4.66
N VAL A 78 -5.44 20.06 5.36
CA VAL A 78 -6.79 20.11 5.92
C VAL A 78 -6.74 21.15 7.04
N ARG A 79 -6.76 22.43 6.68
CA ARG A 79 -7.12 23.49 7.61
C ARG A 79 -8.62 23.36 7.84
N SER A 80 -8.98 22.81 8.99
CA SER A 80 -10.28 23.02 9.63
C SER A 80 -10.54 24.51 9.84
#